data_AF-A0A934RW23-F1
#
_entry.id   AF-A0A934RW23-F1
#
_cell.length_a   1.000
_cell.length_b   1.000
_cell.length_c   1.000
_cell.angle_alpha   90.00
_cell.angle_beta   90.00
_cell.angle_gamma   90.00
#
_symmetry.space_group_name_H-M   'P 1'
#
loop_
_entity.id
_entity.type
_entity.pdbx_description
1 polymer ?
#
loop_
_entity_poly.entity_id
_entity_poly.type
_entity_poly.pdbx_seq_one_letter_code
_entity_poly.pdbx_strand_id
1 'polypeptide(L)'
;MNNNSTSLSGQWLGTFDGTSPGFAFLSIEPDRPTTGIATIVQDAPIPPSRLEFQVNLNGKNVSADLIQTLAFNIEDGDLVPAETYHEQNEDVVFDPSISIVGSLSENTLSGTWSGHNATSPFSLELIEPNKATNADYTLTWLDYKKYIQENTAELSGILYRGQTNSTWNLSTSLHRSCRFNHLRYVREDLPRLEHQINAVSDRTFNLSNIDDFGTFLSLAQHHGYPTPLLDWTKSPYIAAFFAFDTPSPESDFSRIYIFDSDSWTADTTQSNRILDPTPNLSIKELPARNNPRHVPQQSVHSYTNIHNIEWFIRYFEKRKQRKYLTTVDIPQQERLTINRDLELMGITNASLFPGIDGICKSLRKSHFPFSQ
;
A
#
# COMPACT_ATOMS: atom_id res chain seq x y z
N MET A 1 6.86 25.60 3.05
CA MET A 1 7.69 25.50 4.27
C MET A 1 9.05 24.97 3.85
N ASN A 2 10.06 25.83 3.81
CA ASN A 2 11.45 25.41 3.62
C ASN A 2 11.89 24.65 4.87
N ASN A 3 12.21 23.37 4.74
CA ASN A 3 13.04 22.65 5.71
C ASN A 3 14.00 21.75 4.93
N ASN A 4 15.20 22.27 4.69
CA ASN A 4 16.41 21.48 4.47
C ASN A 4 16.78 20.75 5.78
N SER A 5 15.93 19.81 6.20
CA SER A 5 16.31 18.77 7.15
C SER A 5 16.43 17.47 6.37
N THR A 6 17.65 16.99 6.17
CA THR A 6 17.93 15.62 5.68
C THR A 6 17.36 14.63 6.69
N SER A 7 16.07 14.32 6.57
CA SER A 7 15.38 13.35 7.42
C SER A 7 15.56 11.94 6.84
N LEU A 8 15.82 10.96 7.71
CA LEU A 8 15.79 9.54 7.33
C LEU A 8 14.37 8.97 7.28
N SER A 9 13.34 9.74 7.67
CA SER A 9 11.96 9.25 7.72
C SER A 9 11.45 8.90 6.33
N GLY A 10 10.78 7.75 6.21
CA GLY A 10 10.28 7.23 4.95
C GLY A 10 10.54 5.74 4.78
N GLN A 11 10.22 5.25 3.59
CA GLN A 11 10.57 3.90 3.17
C GLN A 11 11.67 3.96 2.13
N TRP A 12 12.72 3.19 2.34
CA TRP A 12 13.91 3.13 1.52
C TRP A 12 14.05 1.74 0.95
N LEU A 13 14.50 1.65 -0.29
CA LEU A 13 14.57 0.39 -0.97
C LEU A 13 15.75 0.31 -1.90
N GLY A 14 16.40 -0.84 -1.92
CA GLY A 14 17.52 -1.06 -2.80
C GLY A 14 18.04 -2.47 -2.74
N THR A 15 19.12 -2.67 -3.47
CA THR A 15 19.84 -3.94 -3.54
C THR A 15 21.18 -3.79 -2.84
N PHE A 16 21.73 -4.92 -2.39
CA PHE A 16 23.09 -4.99 -1.89
C PHE A 16 23.82 -6.11 -2.62
N ASP A 17 25.11 -5.89 -2.84
CA ASP A 17 25.99 -6.80 -3.58
C ASP A 17 26.81 -7.62 -2.57
N GLY A 18 26.90 -8.93 -2.77
CA GLY A 18 27.60 -9.84 -1.86
C GLY A 18 27.58 -11.29 -2.34
N THR A 19 27.95 -12.22 -1.46
CA THR A 19 27.92 -13.69 -1.73
C THR A 19 26.51 -14.23 -1.96
N SER A 20 25.50 -13.51 -1.45
CA SER A 20 24.07 -13.73 -1.72
C SER A 20 23.44 -12.37 -2.04
N PRO A 21 23.36 -11.94 -3.32
CA PRO A 21 22.71 -10.69 -3.68
C PRO A 21 21.25 -10.70 -3.22
N GLY A 22 20.78 -9.56 -2.73
CA GLY A 22 19.44 -9.47 -2.16
C GLY A 22 18.85 -8.08 -2.24
N PHE A 23 17.69 -7.95 -1.59
CA PHE A 23 16.88 -6.75 -1.57
C PHE A 23 16.67 -6.32 -0.12
N ALA A 24 16.89 -5.04 0.15
CA ALA A 24 16.74 -4.47 1.48
C ALA A 24 15.66 -3.39 1.45
N PHE A 25 14.75 -3.48 2.41
CA PHE A 25 13.65 -2.55 2.60
C PHE A 25 13.69 -1.98 4.00
N LEU A 26 13.95 -0.69 4.12
CA LEU A 26 14.10 0.02 5.39
C LEU A 26 12.93 1.00 5.57
N SER A 27 12.31 0.98 6.73
CA SER A 27 11.25 1.93 7.12
C SER A 27 11.66 2.66 8.39
N ILE A 28 11.53 3.99 8.39
CA ILE A 28 11.74 4.85 9.56
C ILE A 28 10.52 5.78 9.70
N GLU A 29 9.85 5.73 10.84
CA GLU A 29 8.67 6.54 11.12
C GLU A 29 9.07 7.93 11.65
N PRO A 30 8.40 9.01 11.23
CA PRO A 30 8.75 10.36 11.66
C PRO A 30 8.53 10.61 13.16
N ASP A 31 7.63 9.86 13.81
CA ASP A 31 7.39 9.93 15.25
C ASP A 31 8.31 9.01 16.07
N ARG A 32 9.10 8.15 15.43
CA ARG A 32 10.16 7.32 16.03
C ARG A 32 11.43 7.34 15.16
N PRO A 33 12.06 8.51 14.94
CA PRO A 33 13.13 8.68 13.95
C PRO A 33 14.44 7.98 14.30
N THR A 34 14.57 7.50 15.54
CA THR A 34 15.73 6.77 16.04
C THR A 34 15.58 5.25 15.94
N THR A 35 14.47 4.76 15.38
CA THR A 35 14.21 3.33 15.21
C THR A 35 14.00 3.03 13.73
N GLY A 36 14.87 2.19 13.17
CA GLY A 36 14.77 1.70 11.80
C GLY A 36 14.29 0.26 11.77
N ILE A 37 13.44 -0.06 10.80
CA ILE A 37 12.93 -1.42 10.60
C ILE A 37 13.36 -1.85 9.20
N ALA A 38 14.21 -2.86 9.11
CA ALA A 38 14.65 -3.40 7.84
C ALA A 38 14.08 -4.80 7.61
N THR A 39 13.74 -5.09 6.36
CA THR A 39 13.56 -6.46 5.86
C THR A 39 14.66 -6.73 4.86
N ILE A 40 15.33 -7.86 5.00
CA ILE A 40 16.30 -8.32 4.04
C ILE A 40 15.74 -9.59 3.37
N VAL A 41 15.63 -9.54 2.05
CA VAL A 41 15.21 -10.66 1.21
C VAL A 41 16.44 -11.15 0.46
N GLN A 42 16.89 -12.38 0.76
CA GLN A 42 18.04 -13.02 0.11
C GLN A 42 17.63 -14.39 -0.42
N ASP A 43 18.35 -14.90 -1.41
CA ASP A 43 18.31 -16.33 -1.79
C ASP A 43 19.13 -17.14 -0.77
N ALA A 44 18.66 -17.17 0.48
CA ALA A 44 19.22 -17.93 1.59
C ALA A 44 18.10 -18.75 2.25
N PRO A 45 18.41 -19.88 2.93
CA PRO A 45 17.42 -20.69 3.63
C PRO A 45 16.95 -20.03 4.95
N ILE A 46 16.84 -18.70 4.98
CA ILE A 46 16.42 -17.92 6.13
C ILE A 46 14.99 -17.42 5.85
N PRO A 47 14.06 -17.56 6.81
CA PRO A 47 12.71 -17.02 6.63
C PRO A 47 12.73 -15.49 6.47
N PRO A 48 11.72 -14.90 5.82
CA PRO A 48 11.52 -13.46 5.86
C PRO A 48 11.62 -12.95 7.30
N SER A 49 12.40 -11.89 7.51
CA SER A 49 12.72 -11.44 8.87
C SER A 49 12.70 -9.93 8.95
N ARG A 50 12.27 -9.45 10.10
CA ARG A 50 12.27 -8.04 10.49
C ARG A 50 13.47 -7.79 11.40
N LEU A 51 14.34 -6.88 10.98
CA LEU A 51 15.49 -6.41 11.74
C LEU A 51 15.17 -5.03 12.29
N GLU A 52 15.27 -4.85 13.60
CA GLU A 52 15.08 -3.56 14.25
C GLU A 52 16.43 -2.95 14.61
N PHE A 53 16.62 -1.69 14.26
CA PHE A 53 17.87 -0.97 14.44
C PHE A 53 17.67 0.28 15.29
N GLN A 54 18.64 0.56 16.15
CA GLN A 54 18.81 1.86 16.77
C GLN A 54 19.57 2.75 15.77
N VAL A 55 18.92 3.78 15.25
CA VAL A 55 19.45 4.65 14.18
C VAL A 55 19.94 5.96 14.77
N ASN A 56 21.13 6.38 14.34
CA ASN A 56 21.73 7.67 14.64
C ASN A 56 22.02 8.42 13.34
N LEU A 57 21.56 9.67 13.25
CA LEU A 57 21.83 10.57 12.14
C LEU A 57 22.58 11.80 12.66
N ASN A 58 23.80 12.02 12.18
CA ASN A 58 24.60 13.19 12.50
C ASN A 58 24.99 13.93 11.21
N GLY A 59 24.25 14.99 10.90
CA GLY A 59 24.34 15.67 9.61
C GLY A 59 23.90 14.74 8.49
N LYS A 60 24.86 14.31 7.65
CA LYS A 60 24.64 13.31 6.60
C LYS A 60 25.12 11.91 6.98
N ASN A 61 25.85 11.76 8.08
CA ASN A 61 26.38 10.46 8.48
C ASN A 61 25.30 9.66 9.20
N VAL A 62 25.15 8.39 8.82
CA VAL A 62 24.19 7.46 9.39
C VAL A 62 24.95 6.32 10.04
N SER A 63 24.61 6.00 11.27
CA SER A 63 24.98 4.73 11.88
C SER A 63 23.75 4.04 12.44
N ALA A 64 23.74 2.70 12.41
CA ALA A 64 22.67 1.94 13.02
C ALA A 64 23.17 0.61 13.60
N ASP A 65 22.70 0.25 14.78
CA ASP A 65 23.05 -0.98 15.47
C ASP A 65 21.82 -1.85 15.66
N LEU A 66 21.94 -3.15 15.38
CA LEU A 66 20.85 -4.12 15.53
C LEU A 66 20.41 -4.18 17.00
N ILE A 67 19.11 -3.98 17.22
CA ILE A 67 18.43 -4.17 18.51
C ILE A 67 17.97 -5.63 18.62
N GLN A 68 17.27 -6.12 17.59
CA GLN A 68 16.73 -7.47 17.55
C GLN A 68 16.39 -7.91 16.13
N THR A 69 16.32 -9.23 15.95
CA THR A 69 15.79 -9.88 14.75
C THR A 69 14.54 -10.66 15.12
N LEU A 70 13.45 -10.39 14.40
CA LEU A 70 12.20 -11.13 14.51
C LEU A 70 11.97 -11.92 13.22
N ALA A 71 11.97 -13.24 13.31
CA ALA A 71 11.71 -14.14 12.20
C ALA A 71 10.20 -14.28 11.97
N PHE A 72 9.78 -14.27 10.71
CA PHE A 72 8.40 -14.51 10.35
C PHE A 72 8.12 -16.02 10.32
N ASN A 73 7.21 -16.47 11.18
CA ASN A 73 6.75 -17.85 11.17
C ASN A 73 5.56 -17.97 10.20
N ILE A 74 5.75 -18.76 9.14
CA ILE A 74 4.74 -18.94 8.09
C ILE A 74 3.51 -19.71 8.60
N GLU A 75 3.69 -20.60 9.58
CA GLU A 75 2.62 -21.46 10.08
C GLU A 75 1.54 -20.66 10.84
N ASP A 76 1.96 -19.86 11.83
CA ASP A 76 1.06 -19.04 12.64
C ASP A 76 0.83 -17.64 12.03
N GLY A 77 1.76 -17.14 11.23
CA GLY A 77 1.73 -15.82 10.62
C GLY A 77 2.15 -14.67 11.55
N ASP A 78 2.91 -14.96 12.60
CA ASP A 78 3.44 -13.97 13.55
C ASP A 78 4.97 -13.80 13.40
N LEU A 79 5.48 -12.77 14.09
CA LEU A 79 6.91 -12.46 14.22
C LEU A 79 7.40 -12.90 15.60
N VAL A 80 8.34 -13.83 15.61
CA VAL A 80 8.96 -14.41 16.83
C VAL A 80 10.43 -14.03 16.92
N PRO A 81 11.01 -13.90 18.13
CA PRO A 81 12.45 -13.67 18.29
C PRO A 81 13.30 -14.70 17.56
N ALA A 82 14.42 -14.27 16.96
CA ALA A 82 15.34 -15.13 16.22
C ALA A 82 15.81 -16.35 17.04
N GLU A 83 16.06 -16.18 18.34
CA GLU A 83 16.44 -17.27 19.26
C GLU A 83 15.34 -18.33 19.35
N THR A 84 14.08 -17.91 19.56
CA THR A 84 12.92 -18.80 19.61
C THR A 84 12.69 -19.51 18.28
N TYR A 85 12.90 -18.82 17.15
CA TYR A 85 12.79 -19.45 15.83
C TYR A 85 13.87 -20.52 15.63
N HIS A 86 15.11 -20.24 16.04
CA HIS A 86 16.23 -21.17 15.95
C HIS A 86 16.02 -22.43 16.80
N GLU A 87 15.47 -22.30 18.02
CA GLU A 87 15.11 -23.45 18.86
C GLU A 87 14.16 -24.44 18.17
N GLN A 88 13.33 -23.94 17.25
CA GLN A 88 12.39 -24.75 16.46
C GLN A 88 12.96 -25.16 15.09
N ASN A 89 14.04 -24.51 14.65
CA ASN A 89 14.66 -24.64 13.33
C ASN A 89 16.18 -24.55 13.45
N GLU A 90 16.83 -25.59 13.98
CA GLU A 90 18.26 -25.60 14.34
C GLU A 90 19.19 -25.24 13.15
N ASP A 91 18.75 -25.50 11.92
CA ASP A 91 19.51 -25.20 10.70
C ASP A 91 19.50 -23.71 10.31
N VAL A 92 18.62 -22.90 10.91
CA VAL A 92 18.47 -21.47 10.60
C VAL A 92 19.25 -20.64 11.61
N VAL A 93 20.31 -19.96 11.15
CA VAL A 93 21.16 -19.12 11.99
C VAL A 93 21.04 -17.67 11.54
N PHE A 94 20.68 -16.80 12.49
CA PHE A 94 20.62 -15.35 12.29
C PHE A 94 21.92 -14.70 12.75
N ASP A 95 22.30 -13.59 12.11
CA ASP A 95 23.45 -12.81 12.56
C ASP A 95 23.12 -12.15 13.92
N PRO A 96 23.90 -12.42 14.98
CA PRO A 96 23.62 -11.87 16.30
C PRO A 96 23.89 -10.37 16.40
N SER A 97 24.67 -9.79 15.47
CA SER A 97 25.05 -8.39 15.51
C SER A 97 25.25 -7.84 14.11
N ILE A 98 24.43 -6.85 13.75
CA ILE A 98 24.60 -6.11 12.50
C ILE A 98 24.82 -4.64 12.85
N SER A 99 25.88 -4.07 12.31
CA SER A 99 26.15 -2.63 12.36
C SER A 99 26.10 -2.04 10.95
N ILE A 100 25.55 -0.85 10.82
CA ILE A 100 25.43 -0.12 9.57
C ILE A 100 26.18 1.20 9.74
N VAL A 101 27.02 1.54 8.77
CA VAL A 101 27.66 2.85 8.65
C VAL A 101 27.48 3.34 7.23
N GLY A 102 26.97 4.55 7.08
CA GLY A 102 26.66 5.10 5.77
C GLY A 102 26.51 6.61 5.76
N SER A 103 26.05 7.10 4.61
CA SER A 103 25.80 8.51 4.39
C SER A 103 24.50 8.72 3.61
N LEU A 104 23.80 9.77 3.98
CA LEU A 104 22.56 10.22 3.37
C LEU A 104 22.85 11.35 2.36
N SER A 105 22.50 11.12 1.10
CA SER A 105 22.31 12.16 0.08
C SER A 105 20.82 12.51 -0.03
N GLU A 106 20.41 13.35 -0.97
CA GLU A 106 19.01 13.79 -1.07
C GLU A 106 18.01 12.63 -1.13
N ASN A 107 18.23 11.66 -2.02
CA ASN A 107 17.35 10.50 -2.22
C ASN A 107 18.05 9.14 -2.11
N THR A 108 19.31 9.11 -1.65
CA THR A 108 20.08 7.86 -1.56
C THR A 108 20.72 7.71 -0.19
N LEU A 109 20.51 6.55 0.43
CA LEU A 109 21.22 6.11 1.61
C LEU A 109 22.19 5.00 1.19
N SER A 110 23.49 5.25 1.29
CA SER A 110 24.52 4.29 0.90
C SER A 110 25.56 4.12 1.99
N GLY A 111 26.19 2.94 2.03
CA GLY A 111 27.16 2.63 3.06
C GLY A 111 27.56 1.17 3.05
N THR A 112 27.96 0.69 4.21
CA THR A 112 28.29 -0.71 4.47
C THR A 112 27.45 -1.24 5.61
N TRP A 113 26.88 -2.44 5.44
CA TRP A 113 26.53 -3.24 6.61
C TRP A 113 27.74 -4.09 6.99
N SER A 114 27.84 -4.42 8.26
CA SER A 114 28.81 -5.38 8.80
C SER A 114 28.07 -6.32 9.75
N GLY A 115 28.02 -7.59 9.38
CA GLY A 115 27.59 -8.68 10.23
C GLY A 115 28.80 -9.40 10.86
N HIS A 116 28.55 -10.53 11.53
CA HIS A 116 29.58 -11.32 12.20
C HIS A 116 30.69 -11.80 11.26
N ASN A 117 30.33 -12.25 10.05
CA ASN A 117 31.25 -12.91 9.12
C ASN A 117 31.52 -12.14 7.82
N ALA A 118 30.78 -11.07 7.55
CA ALA A 118 30.86 -10.37 6.27
C ALA A 118 30.53 -8.89 6.41
N THR A 119 31.17 -8.08 5.56
CA THR A 119 30.85 -6.67 5.35
C THR A 119 30.54 -6.47 3.87
N SER A 120 29.43 -5.82 3.58
CA SER A 120 28.94 -5.64 2.21
C SER A 120 28.46 -4.21 2.00
N PRO A 121 28.76 -3.61 0.83
CA PRO A 121 28.20 -2.31 0.49
C PRO A 121 26.71 -2.43 0.20
N PHE A 122 25.97 -1.35 0.47
CA PHE A 122 24.56 -1.24 0.10
C PHE A 122 24.27 0.16 -0.46
N SER A 123 23.20 0.24 -1.26
CA SER A 123 22.64 1.50 -1.72
C SER A 123 21.12 1.39 -1.77
N LEU A 124 20.44 2.21 -0.97
CA LEU A 124 18.98 2.31 -0.92
C LEU A 124 18.55 3.66 -1.50
N GLU A 125 17.48 3.63 -2.29
CA GLU A 125 16.80 4.83 -2.77
C GLU A 125 15.56 5.09 -1.92
N LEU A 126 15.30 6.37 -1.63
CA LEU A 126 14.06 6.77 -0.98
C LEU A 126 12.89 6.48 -1.92
N ILE A 127 11.91 5.71 -1.45
CA ILE A 127 10.62 5.60 -2.12
C ILE A 127 9.93 6.95 -1.94
N GLU A 128 9.92 7.77 -3.00
CA GLU A 128 9.32 9.10 -2.96
C GLU A 128 7.83 9.00 -2.56
N PRO A 129 7.45 9.50 -1.37
CA PRO A 129 6.15 9.19 -0.78
C PRO A 129 4.98 9.84 -1.53
N ASN A 130 5.21 10.93 -2.26
CA ASN A 130 4.15 11.78 -2.83
C ASN A 130 4.27 12.00 -4.34
N LYS A 131 5.02 11.16 -5.07
CA LYS A 131 5.16 11.31 -6.52
C LYS A 131 4.39 10.23 -7.26
N ALA A 132 3.31 10.63 -7.91
CA ALA A 132 2.64 9.79 -8.90
C ALA A 132 3.54 9.54 -10.11
N THR A 133 3.39 8.39 -10.75
CA THR A 133 4.06 8.11 -12.02
C THR A 133 3.47 8.98 -13.14
N ASN A 134 4.20 9.11 -14.25
CA ASN A 134 3.62 9.74 -15.44
C ASN A 134 2.44 8.90 -15.95
N ALA A 135 1.46 9.56 -16.54
CA ALA A 135 0.37 8.88 -17.21
C ALA A 135 0.91 8.13 -18.44
N ASP A 136 0.46 6.90 -18.64
CA ASP A 136 0.69 6.18 -19.88
C ASP A 136 -0.12 6.78 -21.03
N TYR A 137 -1.32 7.28 -20.71
CA TYR A 137 -2.22 7.93 -21.66
C TYR A 137 -2.90 9.15 -21.05
N THR A 138 -3.11 10.17 -21.87
CA THR A 138 -4.06 11.26 -21.60
C THR A 138 -5.21 11.12 -22.59
N LEU A 139 -6.41 10.79 -22.11
CA LEU A 139 -7.56 10.48 -22.96
C LEU A 139 -8.75 11.40 -22.67
N THR A 140 -9.55 11.66 -23.71
CA THR A 140 -10.91 12.20 -23.53
C THR A 140 -11.82 11.14 -22.91
N TRP A 141 -13.00 11.54 -22.40
CA TRP A 141 -13.95 10.55 -21.90
C TRP A 141 -14.40 9.56 -22.98
N LEU A 142 -14.59 10.06 -24.21
CA LEU A 142 -14.97 9.25 -25.35
C LEU A 142 -13.89 8.21 -25.69
N ASP A 143 -12.63 8.64 -25.74
CA ASP A 143 -11.52 7.75 -26.09
C ASP A 143 -11.19 6.77 -24.98
N TYR A 144 -11.39 7.13 -23.72
CA TYR A 144 -11.33 6.17 -22.61
C TYR A 144 -12.37 5.06 -22.76
N LYS A 145 -13.62 5.38 -23.10
CA LYS A 145 -14.66 4.36 -23.33
C LYS A 145 -14.29 3.40 -24.47
N LYS A 146 -13.74 3.92 -25.58
CA LYS A 146 -13.23 3.09 -26.69
C LYS A 146 -12.06 2.21 -26.23
N TYR A 147 -11.10 2.79 -25.52
CA TYR A 147 -9.94 2.07 -24.99
C TYR A 147 -10.37 0.88 -24.13
N ILE A 148 -11.32 1.07 -23.20
CA ILE A 148 -11.85 -0.01 -22.36
C ILE A 148 -12.51 -1.11 -23.21
N GLN A 149 -13.34 -0.74 -24.18
CA GLN A 149 -14.00 -1.71 -25.07
C GLN A 149 -13.01 -2.54 -25.88
N GLU A 150 -11.94 -1.92 -26.38
CA GLU A 150 -10.96 -2.56 -27.25
C GLU A 150 -9.91 -3.39 -26.48
N ASN A 151 -9.55 -2.97 -25.27
CA ASN A 151 -8.37 -3.51 -24.57
C ASN A 151 -8.70 -4.34 -23.33
N THR A 152 -9.94 -4.33 -22.84
CA THR A 152 -10.27 -5.00 -21.56
C THR A 152 -11.49 -5.91 -21.60
N ALA A 153 -12.24 -5.93 -22.70
CA ALA A 153 -13.48 -6.70 -22.80
C ALA A 153 -13.30 -8.23 -22.66
N GLU A 154 -12.11 -8.76 -22.93
CA GLU A 154 -11.80 -10.20 -22.89
C GLU A 154 -10.87 -10.61 -21.74
N LEU A 155 -10.39 -9.65 -20.94
CA LEU A 155 -9.41 -9.93 -19.88
C LEU A 155 -10.12 -10.26 -18.56
N SER A 156 -9.87 -11.46 -18.04
CA SER A 156 -10.17 -11.77 -16.63
C SER A 156 -9.21 -10.99 -15.71
N GLY A 157 -9.64 -10.72 -14.48
CA GLY A 157 -8.74 -10.20 -13.43
C GLY A 157 -8.26 -8.76 -13.60
N ILE A 158 -8.89 -7.95 -14.45
CA ILE A 158 -8.61 -6.51 -14.50
C ILE A 158 -9.32 -5.78 -13.36
N LEU A 159 -8.55 -5.01 -12.60
CA LEU A 159 -9.03 -4.15 -11.53
C LEU A 159 -8.84 -2.69 -11.91
N TYR A 160 -9.75 -1.84 -11.45
CA TYR A 160 -9.74 -0.41 -11.72
C TYR A 160 -9.74 0.39 -10.43
N ARG A 161 -9.15 1.59 -10.46
CA ARG A 161 -9.22 2.56 -9.36
C ARG A 161 -9.24 3.97 -9.90
N GLY A 162 -10.15 4.80 -9.39
CA GLY A 162 -10.19 6.23 -9.71
C GLY A 162 -9.56 7.07 -8.61
N GLN A 163 -8.83 8.12 -9.00
CA GLN A 163 -8.35 9.18 -8.12
C GLN A 163 -8.73 10.54 -8.71
N THR A 164 -9.27 11.41 -7.85
CA THR A 164 -9.72 12.75 -8.27
C THR A 164 -8.58 13.67 -8.67
N ASN A 165 -7.35 13.38 -8.24
CA ASN A 165 -6.18 14.18 -8.56
C ASN A 165 -5.08 13.26 -9.08
N SER A 166 -4.67 13.47 -10.33
CA SER A 166 -3.61 12.68 -10.99
C SER A 166 -2.21 12.83 -10.39
N THR A 167 -1.99 13.84 -9.52
CA THR A 167 -0.71 14.04 -8.84
C THR A 167 -0.53 13.14 -7.61
N TRP A 168 -1.62 12.54 -7.11
CA TRP A 168 -1.55 11.61 -5.98
C TRP A 168 -1.08 10.23 -6.45
N ASN A 169 -0.11 9.67 -5.75
CA ASN A 169 0.31 8.30 -5.98
C ASN A 169 -0.69 7.29 -5.38
N LEU A 170 -0.62 6.03 -5.81
CA LEU A 170 -1.28 4.94 -5.11
C LEU A 170 -0.61 4.71 -3.75
N SER A 171 -1.36 5.02 -2.69
CA SER A 171 -0.97 4.75 -1.31
C SER A 171 -2.20 4.41 -0.45
N THR A 172 -1.98 3.70 0.65
CA THR A 172 -3.02 3.37 1.64
C THR A 172 -3.20 4.54 2.61
N SER A 173 -4.33 4.57 3.33
CA SER A 173 -4.56 5.59 4.36
C SER A 173 -3.55 5.46 5.52
N LEU A 174 -3.11 4.24 5.84
CA LEU A 174 -2.07 4.00 6.85
C LEU A 174 -0.72 4.62 6.45
N HIS A 175 -0.25 4.37 5.23
CA HIS A 175 1.05 4.87 4.79
C HIS A 175 1.06 6.39 4.61
N ARG A 176 -0.06 6.99 4.18
CA ARG A 176 -0.23 8.46 4.17
C ARG A 176 -0.13 9.08 5.57
N SER A 177 -0.45 8.33 6.63
CA SER A 177 -0.26 8.76 8.02
C SER A 177 1.18 8.54 8.55
N CYS A 178 2.08 8.08 7.69
CA CYS A 178 3.47 7.74 8.00
C CYS A 178 3.63 6.62 9.05
N ARG A 179 2.62 5.75 9.18
CA ARG A 179 2.69 4.51 9.96
C ARG A 179 3.16 3.38 9.04
N PHE A 180 4.44 3.03 9.12
CA PHE A 180 5.09 1.99 8.32
C PHE A 180 5.34 0.71 9.14
N ASN A 181 5.38 0.85 10.47
CA ASN A 181 5.59 -0.25 11.38
C ASN A 181 4.29 -1.05 11.58
N HIS A 182 4.10 -2.08 10.77
CA HIS A 182 2.92 -2.94 10.85
C HIS A 182 2.83 -3.74 12.15
N LEU A 183 3.97 -4.10 12.74
CA LEU A 183 4.00 -4.75 14.06
C LEU A 183 3.41 -3.84 15.14
N ARG A 184 3.80 -2.56 15.15
CA ARG A 184 3.21 -1.53 16.02
C ARG A 184 1.73 -1.34 15.72
N TYR A 185 1.34 -1.31 14.45
CA TYR A 185 -0.07 -1.20 14.07
C TYR A 185 -0.91 -2.35 14.63
N VAL A 186 -0.44 -3.59 14.51
CA VAL A 186 -1.14 -4.78 15.00
C VAL A 186 -1.10 -4.91 16.52
N ARG A 187 0.00 -4.56 17.18
CA ARG A 187 0.19 -4.77 18.63
C ARG A 187 -0.24 -3.58 19.49
N GLU A 188 -0.25 -2.36 18.95
CA GLU A 188 -0.60 -1.14 19.68
C GLU A 188 -1.89 -0.49 19.20
N ASP A 189 -2.03 -0.27 17.88
CA ASP A 189 -3.12 0.56 17.33
C ASP A 189 -4.45 -0.22 17.22
N LEU A 190 -4.42 -1.39 16.58
CA LEU A 190 -5.62 -2.22 16.35
C LEU A 190 -6.31 -2.72 17.63
N PRO A 191 -5.61 -3.19 18.68
CA PRO A 191 -6.27 -3.69 19.89
C PRO A 191 -7.03 -2.58 20.63
N ARG A 192 -6.53 -1.34 20.57
CA ARG A 192 -7.24 -0.18 21.13
C ARG A 192 -8.51 0.12 20.35
N LEU A 193 -8.44 0.08 19.02
CA LEU A 193 -9.60 0.26 18.16
C LEU A 193 -10.63 -0.86 18.38
N GLU A 194 -10.18 -2.12 18.43
CA GLU A 194 -11.02 -3.30 18.66
C GLU A 194 -11.78 -3.16 19.96
N HIS A 195 -11.10 -2.80 21.05
CA HIS A 195 -11.73 -2.61 22.35
C HIS A 195 -12.86 -1.57 22.30
N GLN A 196 -12.64 -0.43 21.63
CA GLN A 196 -13.65 0.63 21.51
C GLN A 196 -14.83 0.22 20.60
N ILE A 197 -14.55 -0.45 19.48
CA ILE A 197 -15.59 -0.94 18.57
C ILE A 197 -16.44 -2.03 19.24
N ASN A 198 -15.80 -3.00 19.92
CA ASN A 198 -16.52 -4.06 20.64
C ASN A 198 -17.42 -3.52 21.76
N ALA A 199 -17.14 -2.34 22.31
CA ALA A 199 -17.97 -1.71 23.33
C ALA A 199 -19.29 -1.10 22.78
N VAL A 200 -19.36 -0.83 21.47
CA VAL A 200 -20.50 -0.15 20.83
C VAL A 200 -21.14 -0.99 19.71
N SER A 201 -20.56 -2.13 19.36
CA SER A 201 -21.00 -3.04 18.30
C SER A 201 -21.81 -4.20 18.87
N ASP A 202 -22.86 -4.60 18.16
CA ASP A 202 -23.64 -5.82 18.48
C ASP A 202 -22.85 -7.13 18.23
N ARG A 203 -21.69 -7.02 17.57
CA ARG A 203 -20.75 -8.11 17.32
C ARG A 203 -19.44 -7.84 18.03
N THR A 204 -18.91 -8.87 18.69
CA THR A 204 -17.52 -8.92 19.16
C THR A 204 -16.61 -9.42 18.05
N PHE A 205 -15.53 -8.69 17.80
CA PHE A 205 -14.42 -9.11 16.96
C PHE A 205 -13.32 -9.72 17.83
N ASN A 206 -12.66 -10.76 17.30
CA ASN A 206 -11.42 -11.31 17.85
C ASN A 206 -10.32 -11.23 16.79
N LEU A 207 -9.36 -10.32 16.97
CA LEU A 207 -8.28 -10.10 16.00
C LEU A 207 -7.30 -11.28 15.83
N SER A 208 -7.31 -12.28 16.73
CA SER A 208 -6.53 -13.51 16.53
C SER A 208 -7.17 -14.45 15.50
N ASN A 209 -8.45 -14.27 15.17
CA ASN A 209 -9.12 -15.00 14.10
C ASN A 209 -8.98 -14.25 12.77
N ILE A 210 -8.51 -14.94 11.72
CA ILE A 210 -8.19 -14.32 10.43
C ILE A 210 -9.40 -13.71 9.71
N ASP A 211 -10.58 -14.34 9.81
CA ASP A 211 -11.81 -13.84 9.19
C ASP A 211 -12.33 -12.59 9.91
N ASP A 212 -12.28 -12.61 11.24
CA ASP A 212 -12.62 -11.46 12.07
C ASP A 212 -11.65 -10.32 11.83
N PHE A 213 -10.34 -10.58 11.75
CA PHE A 213 -9.32 -9.59 11.43
C PHE A 213 -9.59 -8.90 10.08
N GLY A 214 -9.84 -9.68 9.02
CA GLY A 214 -10.17 -9.15 7.70
C GLY A 214 -11.47 -8.33 7.69
N THR A 215 -12.52 -8.83 8.37
CA THR A 215 -13.79 -8.10 8.51
C THR A 215 -13.58 -6.79 9.28
N PHE A 216 -12.79 -6.83 10.34
CA PHE A 216 -12.51 -5.68 11.20
C PHE A 216 -11.74 -4.59 10.46
N LEU A 217 -10.73 -4.95 9.67
CA LEU A 217 -10.04 -3.98 8.81
C LEU A 217 -10.95 -3.36 7.76
N SER A 218 -11.85 -4.15 7.14
CA SER A 218 -12.83 -3.60 6.19
C SER A 218 -13.78 -2.60 6.88
N LEU A 219 -14.24 -2.91 8.10
CA LEU A 219 -15.04 -1.99 8.91
C LEU A 219 -14.26 -0.71 9.25
N ALA A 220 -13.01 -0.83 9.69
CA ALA A 220 -12.14 0.29 10.02
C ALA A 220 -11.93 1.22 8.82
N GLN A 221 -11.61 0.66 7.64
CA GLN A 221 -11.49 1.39 6.37
C GLN A 221 -12.79 2.14 6.03
N HIS A 222 -13.94 1.47 6.17
CA HIS A 222 -15.25 2.04 5.84
C HIS A 222 -15.59 3.27 6.68
N HIS A 223 -15.16 3.28 7.94
CA HIS A 223 -15.35 4.39 8.88
C HIS A 223 -14.17 5.38 8.92
N GLY A 224 -13.21 5.25 7.99
CA GLY A 224 -12.13 6.21 7.80
C GLY A 224 -10.94 6.05 8.74
N TYR A 225 -10.85 4.95 9.50
CA TYR A 225 -9.63 4.65 10.25
C TYR A 225 -8.51 4.27 9.26
N PRO A 226 -7.28 4.75 9.44
CA PRO A 226 -6.17 4.40 8.55
C PRO A 226 -5.90 2.90 8.51
N THR A 227 -5.90 2.28 7.34
CA THR A 227 -5.61 0.85 7.16
C THR A 227 -4.59 0.61 6.05
N PRO A 228 -3.91 -0.54 6.03
CA PRO A 228 -2.99 -0.92 4.94
C PRO A 228 -3.73 -1.45 3.70
N LEU A 229 -5.04 -1.22 3.61
CA LEU A 229 -5.86 -1.61 2.48
C LEU A 229 -5.91 -0.51 1.41
N LEU A 230 -5.98 -0.95 0.17
CA LEU A 230 -6.29 -0.11 -0.98
C LEU A 230 -7.51 -0.68 -1.71
N ASP A 231 -8.46 0.20 -2.03
CA ASP A 231 -9.71 -0.17 -2.67
C ASP A 231 -9.58 -0.19 -4.20
N TRP A 232 -10.07 -1.26 -4.81
CA TRP A 232 -10.20 -1.45 -6.25
C TRP A 232 -11.64 -1.80 -6.59
N THR A 233 -12.01 -1.67 -7.86
CA THR A 233 -13.31 -2.08 -8.38
C THR A 233 -13.14 -2.90 -9.66
N LYS A 234 -14.01 -3.89 -9.87
CA LYS A 234 -14.07 -4.65 -11.13
C LYS A 234 -14.68 -3.85 -12.29
N SER A 235 -15.22 -2.64 -12.03
CA SER A 235 -15.87 -1.82 -13.05
C SER A 235 -15.06 -0.57 -13.41
N PRO A 236 -14.74 -0.36 -14.71
CA PRO A 236 -14.07 0.86 -15.16
C PRO A 236 -14.94 2.12 -14.93
N TYR A 237 -16.26 1.97 -14.98
CA TYR A 237 -17.20 3.07 -14.79
C TYR A 237 -17.37 3.46 -13.32
N ILE A 238 -17.28 2.49 -12.40
CA ILE A 238 -17.23 2.79 -10.95
C ILE A 238 -15.90 3.47 -10.60
N ALA A 239 -14.79 3.07 -11.21
CA ALA A 239 -13.52 3.78 -11.05
C ALA A 239 -13.62 5.22 -11.58
N ALA A 240 -14.22 5.43 -12.75
CA ALA A 240 -14.50 6.77 -13.27
C ALA A 240 -15.38 7.58 -12.31
N PHE A 241 -16.39 6.97 -11.68
CA PHE A 241 -17.19 7.64 -10.65
C PHE A 241 -16.29 8.15 -9.51
N PHE A 242 -15.41 7.32 -8.95
CA PHE A 242 -14.50 7.77 -7.88
C PHE A 242 -13.50 8.85 -8.34
N ALA A 243 -13.08 8.81 -9.60
CA ALA A 243 -12.22 9.83 -10.19
C ALA A 243 -12.92 11.19 -10.38
N PHE A 244 -14.25 11.22 -10.52
CA PHE A 244 -14.99 12.42 -10.95
C PHE A 244 -16.17 12.83 -10.05
N ASP A 245 -16.44 12.11 -8.95
CA ASP A 245 -17.53 12.41 -8.02
C ASP A 245 -17.35 13.80 -7.38
N THR A 246 -16.12 14.15 -7.03
CA THR A 246 -15.73 15.46 -6.47
C THR A 246 -14.83 16.23 -7.44
N PRO A 247 -14.85 17.57 -7.46
CA PRO A 247 -13.84 18.35 -8.18
C PRO A 247 -12.50 18.32 -7.44
N SER A 248 -11.38 18.39 -8.18
CA SER A 248 -10.06 18.66 -7.61
C SER A 248 -9.50 19.95 -8.22
N PRO A 249 -9.68 21.12 -7.57
CA PRO A 249 -9.16 22.39 -8.07
C PRO A 249 -7.63 22.44 -8.20
N GLU A 250 -6.93 21.52 -7.54
CA GLU A 250 -5.47 21.45 -7.48
C GLU A 250 -4.86 20.62 -8.62
N SER A 251 -5.66 20.06 -9.52
CA SER A 251 -5.15 19.29 -10.67
C SER A 251 -6.03 19.45 -11.90
N ASP A 252 -5.38 19.53 -13.06
CA ASP A 252 -6.06 19.58 -14.36
C ASP A 252 -6.66 18.22 -14.78
N PHE A 253 -6.21 17.13 -14.15
CA PHE A 253 -6.59 15.76 -14.52
C PHE A 253 -7.02 14.93 -13.30
N SER A 254 -8.03 14.09 -13.51
CA SER A 254 -8.26 12.91 -12.67
C SER A 254 -7.57 11.71 -13.29
N ARG A 255 -7.23 10.71 -12.48
CA ARG A 255 -6.55 9.50 -12.94
C ARG A 255 -7.41 8.26 -12.74
N ILE A 256 -7.41 7.38 -13.73
CA ILE A 256 -7.92 6.01 -13.62
C ILE A 256 -6.76 5.04 -13.82
N TYR A 257 -6.61 4.14 -12.86
CA TYR A 257 -5.66 3.03 -12.91
C TYR A 257 -6.37 1.79 -13.44
N ILE A 258 -5.66 1.04 -14.27
CA ILE A 258 -6.06 -0.25 -14.82
C ILE A 258 -4.96 -1.24 -14.44
N PHE A 259 -5.30 -2.22 -13.63
CA PHE A 259 -4.35 -3.13 -13.00
C PHE A 259 -4.65 -4.57 -13.39
N ASP A 260 -3.70 -5.21 -14.05
CA ASP A 260 -3.74 -6.63 -14.41
C ASP A 260 -3.37 -7.48 -13.18
N SER A 261 -4.39 -7.77 -12.37
CA SER A 261 -4.19 -8.44 -11.09
C SER A 261 -3.90 -9.93 -11.22
N ASP A 262 -4.37 -10.58 -12.30
CA ASP A 262 -4.08 -11.99 -12.58
C ASP A 262 -2.60 -12.16 -12.89
N SER A 263 -2.07 -11.36 -13.81
CA SER A 263 -0.64 -11.36 -14.15
C SER A 263 0.23 -11.01 -12.95
N TRP A 264 -0.17 -10.02 -12.16
CA TRP A 264 0.56 -9.63 -10.95
C TRP A 264 0.60 -10.77 -9.94
N THR A 265 -0.54 -11.42 -9.69
CA THR A 265 -0.66 -12.53 -8.73
C THR A 265 0.15 -13.75 -9.17
N ALA A 266 0.21 -14.02 -10.48
CA ALA A 266 1.01 -15.10 -11.04
C ALA A 266 2.53 -14.84 -10.92
N ASP A 267 2.95 -13.58 -11.07
CA ASP A 267 4.36 -13.23 -11.16
C ASP A 267 5.00 -12.81 -9.82
N THR A 268 4.19 -12.58 -8.78
CA THR A 268 4.62 -12.06 -7.47
C THR A 268 4.06 -12.85 -6.28
N THR A 269 4.84 -12.92 -5.20
CA THR A 269 4.43 -13.57 -3.96
C THR A 269 3.26 -12.84 -3.31
N GLN A 270 2.17 -13.55 -3.05
CA GLN A 270 1.03 -13.04 -2.28
C GLN A 270 1.20 -13.38 -0.80
N SER A 271 0.93 -12.40 0.06
CA SER A 271 0.97 -12.56 1.50
C SER A 271 -0.41 -12.43 2.12
N ASN A 272 -0.79 -13.45 2.88
CA ASN A 272 -2.04 -13.46 3.64
C ASN A 272 -1.90 -12.87 5.04
N ARG A 273 -0.69 -12.54 5.50
CA ARG A 273 -0.42 -12.12 6.87
C ARG A 273 0.07 -10.67 6.91
N ILE A 274 -0.53 -9.85 7.79
CA ILE A 274 -0.17 -8.43 7.93
C ILE A 274 1.25 -8.24 8.51
N LEU A 275 1.76 -9.23 9.24
CA LEU A 275 3.08 -9.18 9.85
C LEU A 275 4.19 -9.73 8.95
N ASP A 276 3.85 -10.22 7.76
CA ASP A 276 4.86 -10.62 6.78
C ASP A 276 5.74 -9.41 6.43
N PRO A 277 7.04 -9.46 6.76
CA PRO A 277 7.93 -8.33 6.56
C PRO A 277 8.32 -8.15 5.09
N THR A 278 8.04 -9.13 4.23
CA THR A 278 8.38 -9.10 2.80
C THR A 278 7.63 -7.98 2.09
N PRO A 279 8.30 -7.07 1.37
CA PRO A 279 7.67 -6.07 0.52
C PRO A 279 6.67 -6.70 -0.46
N ASN A 280 5.39 -6.35 -0.35
CA ASN A 280 4.35 -6.95 -1.18
C ASN A 280 3.16 -6.02 -1.46
N LEU A 281 2.48 -6.31 -2.56
CA LEU A 281 1.14 -5.84 -2.87
C LEU A 281 0.31 -7.10 -3.11
N SER A 282 -0.53 -7.46 -2.15
CA SER A 282 -1.30 -8.71 -2.19
C SER A 282 -2.77 -8.45 -2.46
N ILE A 283 -3.35 -9.11 -3.45
CA ILE A 283 -4.77 -8.96 -3.78
C ILE A 283 -5.62 -9.83 -2.85
N LYS A 284 -6.62 -9.22 -2.20
CA LYS A 284 -7.46 -9.85 -1.19
C LYS A 284 -8.94 -9.56 -1.42
N GLU A 285 -9.72 -10.64 -1.55
CA GLU A 285 -11.17 -10.57 -1.34
C GLU A 285 -11.45 -10.77 0.15
N LEU A 286 -11.48 -9.66 0.90
CA LEU A 286 -11.82 -9.69 2.32
C LEU A 286 -13.30 -10.06 2.52
N PRO A 287 -13.65 -10.77 3.60
CA PRO A 287 -15.05 -11.07 3.90
C PRO A 287 -15.89 -9.79 4.03
N ALA A 288 -16.86 -9.63 3.13
CA ALA A 288 -17.73 -8.45 3.06
C ALA A 288 -18.91 -8.47 4.04
N ARG A 289 -18.74 -9.03 5.24
CA ARG A 289 -19.83 -9.19 6.22
C ARG A 289 -20.33 -7.81 6.66
N ASN A 290 -21.64 -7.59 6.56
CA ASN A 290 -22.32 -6.33 6.92
C ASN A 290 -21.78 -5.07 6.22
N ASN A 291 -21.15 -5.21 5.04
CA ASN A 291 -20.74 -4.07 4.24
C ASN A 291 -21.68 -3.89 3.03
N PRO A 292 -22.72 -3.05 3.13
CA PRO A 292 -23.68 -2.86 2.04
C PRO A 292 -23.05 -2.20 0.80
N ARG A 293 -21.85 -1.62 0.91
CA ARG A 293 -21.15 -0.97 -0.19
C ARG A 293 -20.36 -1.95 -1.06
N HIS A 294 -20.01 -3.12 -0.54
CA HIS A 294 -19.10 -4.06 -1.22
C HIS A 294 -19.63 -4.53 -2.59
N VAL A 295 -20.89 -4.98 -2.64
CA VAL A 295 -21.50 -5.50 -3.87
C VAL A 295 -21.75 -4.38 -4.89
N PRO A 296 -22.39 -3.24 -4.54
CA PRO A 296 -22.63 -2.18 -5.51
C PRO A 296 -21.36 -1.55 -6.08
N GLN A 297 -20.31 -1.44 -5.27
CA GLN A 297 -19.02 -0.89 -5.71
C GLN A 297 -18.15 -1.92 -6.46
N GLN A 298 -18.58 -3.19 -6.50
CA GLN A 298 -17.80 -4.31 -7.03
C GLN A 298 -16.39 -4.33 -6.42
N SER A 299 -16.33 -4.12 -5.10
CA SER A 299 -15.10 -3.87 -4.37
C SER A 299 -14.17 -5.08 -4.39
N VAL A 300 -12.89 -4.80 -4.59
CA VAL A 300 -11.76 -5.71 -4.34
C VAL A 300 -10.76 -4.92 -3.50
N HIS A 301 -10.07 -5.58 -2.58
CA HIS A 301 -9.06 -4.91 -1.75
C HIS A 301 -7.68 -5.45 -2.12
N SER A 302 -6.66 -4.61 -1.94
CA SER A 302 -5.30 -5.10 -1.84
C SER A 302 -4.73 -4.70 -0.50
N TYR A 303 -3.89 -5.57 0.05
CA TYR A 303 -3.07 -5.30 1.22
C TYR A 303 -1.64 -4.98 0.77
N THR A 304 -0.97 -4.05 1.44
CA THR A 304 0.45 -3.78 1.19
C THR A 304 1.13 -3.20 2.43
N ASN A 305 2.45 -3.41 2.52
CA ASN A 305 3.37 -2.73 3.43
C ASN A 305 4.22 -1.65 2.74
N ILE A 306 3.88 -1.32 1.49
CA ILE A 306 4.59 -0.34 0.66
C ILE A 306 3.78 0.95 0.56
N HIS A 307 4.48 2.07 0.76
CA HIS A 307 3.92 3.41 0.70
C HIS A 307 3.56 3.79 -0.73
N ASN A 308 4.55 3.83 -1.63
CA ASN A 308 4.34 4.15 -3.04
C ASN A 308 4.16 2.87 -3.86
N ILE A 309 2.91 2.49 -4.05
CA ILE A 309 2.53 1.24 -4.71
C ILE A 309 2.85 1.29 -6.22
N GLU A 310 2.75 2.48 -6.84
CA GLU A 310 3.08 2.64 -8.25
C GLU A 310 4.56 2.35 -8.51
N TRP A 311 5.45 2.94 -7.71
CA TRP A 311 6.89 2.69 -7.80
C TRP A 311 7.19 1.19 -7.70
N PHE A 312 6.54 0.50 -6.76
CA PHE A 312 6.75 -0.94 -6.52
C PHE A 312 6.32 -1.77 -7.71
N ILE A 313 5.17 -1.46 -8.31
CA ILE A 313 4.74 -2.12 -9.52
C ILE A 313 5.72 -1.86 -10.67
N ARG A 314 6.14 -0.60 -10.90
CA ARG A 314 7.11 -0.26 -11.97
C ARG A 314 8.46 -0.98 -11.79
N TYR A 315 8.91 -1.19 -10.56
CA TYR A 315 10.10 -1.99 -10.27
C TYR A 315 9.97 -3.42 -10.81
N PHE A 316 8.83 -4.08 -10.53
CA PHE A 316 8.57 -5.43 -11.04
C PHE A 316 8.34 -5.47 -12.55
N GLU A 317 7.68 -4.47 -13.13
CA GLU A 317 7.49 -4.40 -14.58
C GLU A 317 8.82 -4.41 -15.33
N LYS A 318 9.81 -3.65 -14.84
CA LYS A 318 11.18 -3.64 -15.38
C LYS A 318 11.87 -5.00 -15.21
N ARG A 319 11.73 -5.65 -14.06
CA ARG A 319 12.39 -6.94 -13.78
C ARG A 319 11.78 -8.10 -14.56
N LYS A 320 10.46 -8.10 -14.72
CA LYS A 320 9.68 -9.17 -15.37
C LYS A 320 9.45 -8.91 -16.86
N GLN A 321 9.79 -7.72 -17.34
CA GLN A 321 9.55 -7.29 -18.74
C GLN A 321 8.07 -7.43 -19.14
N ARG A 322 7.18 -7.11 -18.19
CA ARG A 322 5.73 -7.25 -18.34
C ARG A 322 5.06 -6.04 -17.70
N LYS A 323 4.03 -5.49 -18.35
CA LYS A 323 3.25 -4.38 -17.79
C LYS A 323 2.13 -4.92 -16.91
N TYR A 324 1.96 -4.35 -15.72
CA TYR A 324 0.90 -4.72 -14.76
C TYR A 324 -0.05 -3.55 -14.50
N LEU A 325 0.44 -2.31 -14.55
CA LEU A 325 -0.36 -1.12 -14.26
C LEU A 325 -0.35 -0.16 -15.45
N THR A 326 -1.55 0.20 -15.92
CA THR A 326 -1.76 1.27 -16.89
C THR A 326 -2.40 2.47 -16.21
N THR A 327 -1.85 3.66 -16.43
CA THR A 327 -2.35 4.94 -15.89
C THR A 327 -2.98 5.79 -16.99
N VAL A 328 -4.24 6.18 -16.80
CA VAL A 328 -4.97 7.04 -17.73
C VAL A 328 -5.36 8.34 -17.03
N ASP A 329 -4.86 9.46 -17.52
CA ASP A 329 -5.29 10.79 -17.10
C ASP A 329 -6.42 11.28 -18.01
N ILE A 330 -7.49 11.78 -17.40
CA ILE A 330 -8.65 12.34 -18.10
C ILE A 330 -8.87 13.77 -17.58
N PRO A 331 -9.04 14.77 -18.46
CA PRO A 331 -9.19 16.17 -18.05
C PRO A 331 -10.38 16.39 -17.11
N GLN A 332 -10.20 17.21 -16.07
CA GLN A 332 -11.28 17.62 -15.17
C GLN A 332 -12.44 18.32 -15.88
N GLN A 333 -12.19 18.91 -17.05
CA GLN A 333 -13.20 19.56 -17.87
C GLN A 333 -14.29 18.57 -18.35
N GLU A 334 -13.97 17.29 -18.48
CA GLU A 334 -14.92 16.23 -18.87
C GLU A 334 -15.86 15.81 -17.73
N ARG A 335 -15.59 16.25 -16.50
CA ARG A 335 -16.27 15.78 -15.28
C ARG A 335 -17.80 15.82 -15.38
N LEU A 336 -18.39 16.88 -15.92
CA LEU A 336 -19.86 16.99 -16.03
C LEU A 336 -20.43 15.98 -17.03
N THR A 337 -19.76 15.81 -18.17
CA THR A 337 -20.11 14.80 -19.19
C THR A 337 -20.03 13.40 -18.60
N ILE A 338 -18.94 13.09 -17.89
CA ILE A 338 -18.72 11.80 -17.24
C ILE A 338 -19.81 11.51 -16.20
N ASN A 339 -20.08 12.44 -15.29
CA ASN A 339 -21.12 12.23 -14.28
C ASN A 339 -22.50 11.97 -14.91
N ARG A 340 -22.86 12.69 -15.98
CA ARG A 340 -24.12 12.46 -16.69
C ARG A 340 -24.19 11.08 -17.34
N ASP A 341 -23.11 10.65 -18.00
CA ASP A 341 -23.04 9.31 -18.59
C ASP A 341 -23.15 8.21 -17.52
N LEU A 342 -22.47 8.38 -16.39
CA LEU A 342 -22.52 7.43 -15.27
C LEU A 342 -23.92 7.37 -14.65
N GLU A 343 -24.60 8.50 -14.49
CA GLU A 343 -25.99 8.55 -14.03
C GLU A 343 -26.93 7.78 -14.98
N LEU A 344 -26.75 7.93 -16.30
CA LEU A 344 -27.51 7.17 -17.30
C LEU A 344 -27.24 5.66 -17.25
N MET A 345 -26.08 5.26 -16.74
CA MET A 345 -25.72 3.85 -16.49
C MET A 345 -26.20 3.36 -15.11
N GLY A 346 -26.88 4.20 -14.31
CA GLY A 346 -27.32 3.87 -12.96
C GLY A 346 -26.22 3.92 -11.89
N ILE A 347 -25.05 4.46 -12.22
CA ILE A 347 -23.92 4.62 -11.31
C ILE A 347 -24.05 5.99 -10.62
N THR A 348 -24.54 5.98 -9.39
CA THR A 348 -24.88 7.18 -8.62
C THR A 348 -24.40 7.05 -7.18
N ASN A 349 -24.45 8.16 -6.43
CA ASN A 349 -24.17 8.10 -4.99
C ASN A 349 -25.16 7.18 -4.25
N ALA A 350 -26.43 7.15 -4.67
CA ALA A 350 -27.45 6.32 -4.04
C ALA A 350 -27.23 4.82 -4.31
N SER A 351 -26.78 4.45 -5.51
CA SER A 351 -26.50 3.04 -5.83
C SER A 351 -25.19 2.55 -5.21
N LEU A 352 -24.13 3.36 -5.21
CA LEU A 352 -22.82 2.97 -4.68
C LEU A 352 -22.70 3.07 -3.16
N PHE A 353 -23.51 3.89 -2.50
CA PHE A 353 -23.51 4.07 -1.04
C PHE A 353 -24.94 3.87 -0.49
N PRO A 354 -25.39 2.61 -0.34
CA PRO A 354 -26.74 2.35 0.18
C PRO A 354 -26.95 2.97 1.55
N GLY A 355 -28.09 3.62 1.73
CA GLY A 355 -28.46 4.33 2.96
C GLY A 355 -28.88 5.78 2.69
N ILE A 356 -29.29 6.46 3.76
CA ILE A 356 -29.83 7.82 3.69
C ILE A 356 -28.78 8.79 3.12
N ASP A 357 -27.52 8.67 3.53
CA ASP A 357 -26.45 9.57 3.08
C ASP A 357 -26.23 9.52 1.56
N GLY A 358 -26.18 8.31 0.98
CA GLY A 358 -26.01 8.15 -0.46
C GLY A 358 -27.22 8.67 -1.24
N ILE A 359 -28.44 8.43 -0.75
CA ILE A 359 -29.68 8.97 -1.32
C ILE A 359 -29.68 10.50 -1.30
N CYS A 360 -29.43 11.10 -0.13
CA CYS A 360 -29.38 12.55 0.02
C CYS A 360 -28.32 13.18 -0.85
N LYS A 361 -27.11 12.59 -0.92
CA LYS A 361 -26.03 13.09 -1.78
C LYS A 361 -26.38 13.00 -3.26
N SER A 362 -27.04 11.92 -3.69
CA SER A 362 -27.50 11.74 -5.07
C SER A 362 -28.59 12.76 -5.45
N LEU A 363 -29.61 12.91 -4.60
CA LEU A 363 -30.68 13.89 -4.83
C LEU A 363 -30.16 15.33 -4.76
N ARG A 364 -29.18 15.62 -3.90
CA ARG A 364 -28.54 16.95 -3.84
C ARG A 364 -27.90 17.30 -5.18
N LYS A 365 -27.13 16.39 -5.77
CA LYS A 365 -26.49 16.59 -7.08
C LYS A 365 -27.51 16.81 -8.20
N SER A 366 -28.60 16.05 -8.18
CA SER A 366 -29.65 16.12 -9.20
C SER A 366 -30.49 17.41 -9.08
N HIS A 367 -30.93 17.76 -7.88
CA HIS A 367 -31.85 18.89 -7.64
C HIS A 367 -31.13 20.23 -7.49
N PHE A 368 -29.88 20.23 -7.02
CA PHE A 368 -29.11 21.45 -6.73
C PHE A 368 -27.74 21.41 -7.43
N PRO A 369 -27.69 21.42 -8.77
CA PRO A 369 -26.43 21.29 -9.53
C PRO A 369 -25.44 22.44 -9.30
N PHE A 370 -25.89 23.55 -8.70
CA PHE A 370 -25.07 24.73 -8.38
C PHE A 370 -24.66 24.81 -6.90
N SER A 371 -25.09 23.88 -6.03
CA SER A 371 -24.63 23.86 -4.63
C SER A 371 -23.23 23.24 -4.58
N GLN A 372 -22.22 24.04 -4.23
CA GLN A 372 -20.86 23.55 -3.97
C GLN A 372 -20.80 22.82 -2.63
#